data_AF-A0A8J2PT58-F1
#
_entry.id   AF-A0A8J2PT58-F1
#
_cell.length_a   1.000
_cell.length_b   1.000
_cell.length_c   1.000
_cell.angle_alpha   90.00
_cell.angle_beta   90.00
_cell.angle_gamma   90.00
#
_symmetry.space_group_name_H-M   'P 1'
#
loop_
_entity.id
_entity.type
_entity.pdbx_description
1 polymer ?
#
loop_
_entity_poly.entity_id
_entity_poly.type
_entity_poly.pdbx_seq_one_letter_code
_entity_poly.pdbx_strand_id
1 'polypeptide(L)'
;MQHLKLKRGTLKANLTKLKTTVDGYTTDAIAQGNVEAHQRRLDSIRAELQSNHDGINAASADDAERNAHLFEFDEVDGKVTDLQASLNNGMISLLQPYTANQTTPPQTSEPIMHPVAVSLPKLSNPSFSGKVHEWLAFSDMFTTMVHNNPSLNDVN
;
A
#
# COMPACT_ATOMS: atom_id res chain seq x y z
N MET A 1 5.35 -1.87 -37.75
CA MET A 1 4.36 -2.41 -36.79
C MET A 1 4.74 -3.77 -36.18
N GLN A 2 5.28 -4.76 -36.93
CA GLN A 2 5.61 -6.09 -36.37
C GLN A 2 6.50 -6.05 -35.11
N HIS A 3 7.58 -5.25 -35.12
CA HIS A 3 8.45 -5.09 -33.94
C HIS A 3 7.73 -4.51 -32.73
N LEU A 4 6.72 -3.64 -32.92
CA LEU A 4 5.90 -3.09 -31.83
C LEU A 4 5.00 -4.17 -31.23
N LYS A 5 4.39 -5.01 -32.06
CA LYS A 5 3.60 -6.17 -31.62
C LYS A 5 4.44 -7.17 -30.82
N LEU A 6 5.68 -7.42 -31.26
CA LEU A 6 6.65 -8.24 -30.50
C LEU A 6 7.01 -7.59 -29.16
N LYS A 7 7.31 -6.29 -29.14
CA LYS A 7 7.60 -5.54 -27.90
C LYS A 7 6.42 -5.63 -26.92
N ARG A 8 5.18 -5.49 -27.38
CA ARG A 8 3.97 -5.69 -26.55
C ARG A 8 3.94 -7.08 -25.92
N GLY A 9 4.25 -8.12 -26.69
CA GLY A 9 4.38 -9.49 -26.20
C GLY A 9 5.41 -9.62 -25.07
N THR A 10 6.58 -9.00 -25.22
CA THR A 10 7.61 -8.94 -24.18
C THR A 10 7.13 -8.21 -22.92
N LEU A 11 6.43 -7.08 -23.07
CA LEU A 11 5.88 -6.32 -21.95
C LEU A 11 4.83 -7.14 -21.18
N LYS A 12 3.93 -7.84 -21.89
CA LYS A 12 2.96 -8.77 -21.28
C LYS A 12 3.66 -9.87 -20.48
N ALA A 13 4.70 -10.49 -21.04
CA ALA A 13 5.48 -11.50 -20.33
C ALA A 13 6.19 -10.94 -19.09
N ASN A 14 6.71 -9.72 -19.16
CA ASN A 14 7.31 -9.04 -18.01
C ASN A 14 6.28 -8.74 -16.92
N LEU A 15 5.09 -8.29 -17.30
CA LEU A 15 3.97 -8.09 -16.38
C LEU A 15 3.58 -9.41 -15.70
N THR A 16 3.46 -10.51 -16.44
CA THR A 16 3.18 -11.84 -15.88
C THR A 16 4.24 -12.26 -14.87
N LYS A 17 5.53 -12.12 -15.19
CA LYS A 17 6.63 -12.45 -14.28
C LYS A 17 6.58 -11.62 -13.00
N LEU A 18 6.29 -10.32 -13.12
CA LEU A 18 6.13 -9.44 -11.96
C LEU A 18 4.94 -9.88 -11.12
N LYS A 19 3.79 -10.16 -11.75
CA LYS A 19 2.60 -10.68 -11.07
C LYS A 19 2.92 -11.96 -10.28
N THR A 20 3.56 -12.95 -10.90
CA THR A 20 3.95 -14.19 -10.22
C THR A 20 4.88 -13.95 -9.04
N THR A 21 5.78 -12.97 -9.16
CA THR A 21 6.67 -12.59 -8.07
C THR A 21 5.87 -11.98 -6.92
N VAL A 22 4.92 -11.10 -7.21
CA VAL A 22 4.07 -10.43 -6.23
C VAL A 22 3.12 -11.42 -5.55
N ASP A 23 2.46 -12.29 -6.32
CA ASP A 23 1.58 -13.36 -5.82
C ASP A 23 2.34 -14.37 -4.95
N GLY A 24 3.65 -14.54 -5.17
CA GLY A 24 4.50 -15.46 -4.43
C GLY A 24 4.83 -14.98 -3.01
N TYR A 25 4.58 -13.72 -2.68
CA TYR A 25 4.72 -13.24 -1.31
C TYR A 25 3.44 -13.50 -0.52
N THR A 26 3.57 -13.96 0.72
CA THR A 26 2.49 -13.86 1.70
C THR A 26 2.29 -12.39 2.07
N THR A 27 1.05 -11.96 2.32
CA THR A 27 0.69 -10.55 2.64
C THR A 27 1.53 -9.97 3.78
N ASP A 28 1.99 -10.82 4.70
CA ASP A 28 2.81 -10.44 5.86
C ASP A 28 4.33 -10.38 5.57
N ALA A 29 4.79 -10.87 4.41
CA ALA A 29 6.20 -11.07 4.10
C ALA A 29 6.79 -10.10 3.05
N ILE A 30 5.97 -9.22 2.45
CA ILE A 30 6.53 -8.21 1.55
C ILE A 30 7.22 -7.14 2.38
N ALA A 31 8.55 -7.14 2.44
CA ALA A 31 9.28 -6.01 3.01
C ALA A 31 8.95 -4.73 2.22
N GLN A 32 8.81 -3.59 2.91
CA GLN A 32 8.49 -2.29 2.30
C GLN A 32 9.41 -1.96 1.10
N GLY A 33 10.71 -2.23 1.20
CA GLY A 33 11.66 -2.02 0.10
C GLY A 33 11.38 -2.85 -1.16
N ASN A 34 10.78 -4.03 -1.01
CA ASN A 34 10.35 -4.86 -2.14
C ASN A 34 9.09 -4.29 -2.79
N VAL A 35 8.13 -3.77 -2.01
CA VAL A 35 6.92 -3.10 -2.53
C VAL A 35 7.32 -1.94 -3.44
N GLU A 36 8.18 -1.04 -2.94
CA GLU A 36 8.62 0.14 -3.69
C GLU A 36 9.38 -0.23 -4.96
N ALA A 37 10.22 -1.27 -4.91
CA ALA A 37 10.94 -1.75 -6.09
C ALA A 37 9.99 -2.32 -7.16
N HIS A 38 8.96 -3.08 -6.75
CA HIS A 38 7.96 -3.62 -7.66
C HIS A 38 7.04 -2.53 -8.23
N GLN A 39 6.69 -1.51 -7.44
CA GLN A 39 5.97 -0.32 -7.91
C GLN A 39 6.75 0.41 -9.01
N ARG A 40 8.03 0.73 -8.76
CA ARG A 40 8.88 1.36 -9.78
C ARG A 40 8.97 0.55 -11.07
N ARG A 41 9.07 -0.78 -10.94
CA ARG A 41 9.10 -1.68 -12.10
C ARG A 41 7.76 -1.70 -12.85
N LEU A 42 6.64 -1.70 -12.13
CA LEU A 42 5.31 -1.68 -12.71
C LEU A 42 5.05 -0.37 -13.46
N ASP A 43 5.45 0.76 -12.89
CA ASP A 43 5.33 2.08 -13.53
C ASP A 43 6.16 2.15 -14.83
N SER A 44 7.38 1.59 -14.81
CA SER A 44 8.20 1.46 -16.02
C SER A 44 7.51 0.62 -17.09
N ILE A 45 6.91 -0.52 -16.72
CA ILE A 45 6.17 -1.38 -17.65
C ILE A 45 4.97 -0.63 -18.24
N ARG A 46 4.22 0.11 -17.41
CA ARG A 46 3.06 0.89 -17.88
C ARG A 46 3.49 1.97 -18.88
N ALA A 47 4.53 2.74 -18.57
CA ALA A 47 5.03 3.79 -19.46
C ALA A 47 5.47 3.22 -20.82
N GLU A 48 6.18 2.08 -20.82
CA GLU A 48 6.57 1.41 -22.05
C GLU A 48 5.38 0.82 -22.82
N LEU A 49 4.35 0.32 -22.13
CA LEU A 49 3.12 -0.18 -22.74
C LEU A 49 2.35 0.94 -23.43
N GLN A 50 2.18 2.09 -22.76
CA GLN A 50 1.55 3.28 -23.34
C GLN A 50 2.30 3.74 -24.60
N SER A 51 3.61 3.93 -24.50
CA SER A 51 4.44 4.33 -25.64
C SER A 51 4.37 3.33 -26.80
N ASN A 52 4.32 2.03 -26.49
CA ASN A 52 4.14 0.99 -27.50
C ASN A 52 2.76 1.05 -28.16
N HIS A 53 1.70 1.29 -27.38
CA HIS A 53 0.34 1.45 -27.88
C HIS A 53 0.21 2.68 -28.78
N ASP A 54 0.75 3.82 -28.37
CA ASP A 54 0.77 5.05 -29.19
C ASP A 54 1.46 4.80 -30.54
N GLY A 55 2.60 4.08 -30.52
CA GLY A 55 3.32 3.69 -31.73
C GLY A 55 2.53 2.73 -32.63
N ILE A 56 1.73 1.82 -32.06
CA ILE A 56 0.85 0.92 -32.82
C ILE A 56 -0.29 1.73 -33.45
N ASN A 57 -0.95 2.59 -32.67
CA ASN A 57 -2.05 3.44 -33.14
C ASN A 57 -1.62 4.34 -34.29
N ALA A 58 -0.43 4.95 -34.20
CA ALA A 58 0.13 5.79 -35.27
C ALA A 58 0.46 5.00 -36.55
N ALA A 59 0.74 3.69 -36.43
CA ALA A 59 1.07 2.83 -37.55
C ALA A 59 -0.15 2.09 -38.15
N SER A 60 -1.31 2.13 -37.49
CA SER A 60 -2.53 1.44 -37.92
C SER A 60 -3.14 2.06 -39.16
N ALA A 61 -3.59 1.21 -40.09
CA ALA A 61 -4.08 1.64 -41.40
C ALA A 61 -5.47 2.30 -41.32
N ASP A 62 -6.34 1.80 -40.44
CA ASP A 62 -7.73 2.23 -40.31
C ASP A 62 -8.23 2.18 -38.86
N ASP A 63 -9.46 2.66 -38.65
CA ASP A 63 -10.10 2.70 -37.32
C ASP A 63 -10.40 1.30 -36.77
N ALA A 64 -10.68 0.32 -37.63
CA ALA A 64 -10.98 -1.04 -37.17
C ALA A 64 -9.73 -1.68 -36.55
N GLU A 65 -8.57 -1.52 -37.19
CA GLU A 65 -7.27 -1.98 -36.66
C GLU A 65 -6.89 -1.23 -35.38
N ARG A 66 -7.08 0.11 -35.33
CA ARG A 66 -6.86 0.91 -34.12
C ARG A 66 -7.71 0.42 -32.96
N ASN A 67 -9.01 0.21 -33.18
CA ASN A 67 -9.94 -0.18 -32.13
C ASN A 67 -9.65 -1.59 -31.58
N ALA A 68 -9.22 -2.52 -32.45
CA ALA A 68 -8.76 -3.84 -32.02
C ALA A 68 -7.50 -3.75 -31.12
N HIS A 69 -6.58 -2.83 -31.43
CA HIS A 69 -5.39 -2.61 -30.62
C HIS A 69 -5.64 -1.83 -29.34
N LEU A 70 -6.64 -0.96 -29.31
CA LEU A 70 -7.14 -0.31 -28.10
C LEU A 70 -7.72 -1.34 -27.13
N PHE A 71 -8.58 -2.24 -27.60
CA PHE A 71 -9.15 -3.28 -26.75
C PHE A 71 -8.07 -4.17 -26.10
N GLU A 72 -7.06 -4.59 -26.87
CA GLU A 72 -5.95 -5.36 -26.31
C GLU A 72 -5.10 -4.55 -25.32
N PHE A 73 -4.95 -3.24 -25.55
CA PHE A 73 -4.25 -2.36 -24.62
C PHE A 73 -5.01 -2.23 -23.31
N ASP A 74 -6.31 -1.94 -23.35
CA ASP A 74 -7.18 -1.81 -22.17
C ASP A 74 -7.19 -3.09 -21.33
N GLU A 75 -7.22 -4.26 -21.97
CA GLU A 75 -7.14 -5.56 -21.28
C GLU A 75 -5.82 -5.72 -20.50
N VAL A 76 -4.71 -5.27 -21.08
CA VAL A 76 -3.39 -5.36 -20.44
C VAL A 76 -3.24 -4.29 -19.36
N ASP A 77 -3.68 -3.05 -19.60
CA ASP A 77 -3.62 -1.97 -18.60
C ASP A 77 -4.52 -2.26 -17.40
N GLY A 78 -5.67 -2.90 -17.60
CA GLY A 78 -6.51 -3.42 -16.51
C GLY A 78 -5.71 -4.35 -15.58
N LYS A 79 -4.93 -5.28 -16.14
CA LYS A 79 -4.06 -6.18 -15.35
C LYS A 79 -2.93 -5.45 -14.63
N VAL A 80 -2.38 -4.38 -15.23
CA VAL A 80 -1.39 -3.52 -14.56
C VAL A 80 -2.04 -2.81 -13.36
N THR A 81 -3.26 -2.30 -13.54
CA THR A 81 -4.03 -1.63 -12.49
C THR A 81 -4.38 -2.57 -11.34
N ASP A 82 -4.82 -3.80 -11.63
CA ASP A 82 -5.09 -4.82 -10.61
C ASP A 82 -3.83 -5.16 -9.79
N LEU A 83 -2.68 -5.31 -10.47
CA LEU A 83 -1.42 -5.59 -9.80
C LEU A 83 -0.96 -4.42 -8.93
N GLN A 84 -1.19 -3.18 -9.38
CA GLN A 84 -0.90 -1.99 -8.57
C GLN A 84 -1.78 -1.92 -7.32
N ALA A 85 -3.06 -2.24 -7.45
CA ALA A 85 -3.97 -2.33 -6.31
C ALA A 85 -3.51 -3.41 -5.31
N SER A 86 -3.09 -4.57 -5.80
CA SER A 86 -2.52 -5.64 -4.96
C SER A 86 -1.28 -5.18 -4.19
N LEU A 87 -0.34 -4.50 -4.85
CA LEU A 87 0.86 -3.94 -4.20
C LEU A 87 0.50 -2.90 -3.14
N ASN A 88 -0.43 -2.00 -3.44
CA ASN A 88 -0.86 -0.95 -2.52
C ASN A 88 -1.58 -1.54 -1.30
N ASN A 89 -2.42 -2.56 -1.49
CA ASN A 89 -3.09 -3.25 -0.39
C ASN A 89 -2.09 -3.96 0.53
N GLY A 90 -1.05 -4.59 -0.04
CA GLY A 90 0.05 -5.17 0.74
C GLY A 90 0.76 -4.12 1.60
N MET A 91 1.01 -2.92 1.06
CA MET A 91 1.58 -1.80 1.83
C MET A 91 0.68 -1.39 3.00
N ILE A 92 -0.63 -1.29 2.79
CA ILE A 92 -1.59 -0.90 3.84
C ILE A 92 -1.61 -1.96 4.95
N SER A 93 -1.55 -3.25 4.62
CA SER A 93 -1.47 -4.33 5.61
C SER A 93 -0.22 -4.23 6.49
N LEU A 94 0.93 -3.81 5.96
CA LEU A 94 2.16 -3.59 6.75
C LEU A 94 2.05 -2.39 7.71
N LEU A 95 1.18 -1.43 7.40
CA LEU A 95 0.98 -0.21 8.20
C LEU A 95 -0.12 -0.38 9.26
N GLN A 96 -0.89 -1.48 9.25
CA GLN A 96 -1.90 -1.71 10.29
C GLN A 96 -1.21 -2.09 11.61
N PRO A 97 -1.45 -1.34 12.71
CA PRO A 97 -0.96 -1.73 14.02
C PRO A 97 -1.61 -3.05 14.43
N TYR A 98 -0.79 -4.03 14.79
CA TYR A 98 -1.22 -5.32 15.33
C TYR A 98 -1.98 -5.09 16.64
N THR A 99 -3.29 -4.87 16.59
CA THR A 99 -4.14 -4.82 17.78
C THR A 99 -4.44 -6.25 18.23
N ALA A 100 -3.49 -6.84 18.94
CA ALA A 100 -3.75 -8.03 19.74
C ALA A 100 -4.65 -7.63 20.92
N ASN A 101 -5.97 -7.68 20.73
CA ASN A 101 -6.92 -7.63 21.84
C ASN A 101 -6.76 -8.91 22.67
N GLN A 102 -5.94 -8.85 23.72
CA GLN A 102 -5.97 -9.82 24.81
C GLN A 102 -7.17 -9.51 25.69
N THR A 103 -8.24 -10.28 25.51
CA THR A 103 -9.41 -10.30 26.39
C THR A 103 -9.07 -11.13 27.63
N THR A 104 -8.76 -10.49 28.75
CA THR A 104 -8.76 -11.14 30.07
C THR A 104 -10.08 -10.83 30.82
N PRO A 105 -10.73 -11.83 31.43
CA PRO A 105 -12.02 -11.67 32.11
C PRO A 105 -11.91 -10.93 33.47
N PRO A 106 -13.01 -10.34 33.98
CA PRO A 106 -12.98 -9.53 35.21
C PRO A 106 -13.06 -10.42 36.46
N GLN A 107 -12.16 -10.24 37.43
CA GLN A 107 -12.34 -10.72 38.79
C GLN A 107 -12.37 -9.55 39.78
N THR A 108 -13.49 -9.49 40.49
CA THR A 108 -13.84 -8.56 41.56
C THR A 108 -13.25 -9.02 42.89
N SER A 109 -12.60 -8.13 43.66
CA SER A 109 -12.82 -7.91 45.11
C SER A 109 -11.77 -6.96 45.75
N GLU A 110 -12.24 -5.78 46.19
CA GLU A 110 -12.02 -5.03 47.47
C GLU A 110 -10.62 -4.91 48.15
N PRO A 111 -10.40 -3.87 48.99
CA PRO A 111 -9.20 -3.03 49.02
C PRO A 111 -8.22 -3.38 50.15
N ILE A 112 -6.98 -2.84 50.09
CA ILE A 112 -6.21 -2.23 51.22
C ILE A 112 -4.78 -1.86 50.78
N MET A 113 -4.41 -0.61 51.06
CA MET A 113 -3.08 -0.01 51.27
C MET A 113 -2.08 0.15 50.10
N HIS A 114 -1.67 1.42 49.95
CA HIS A 114 -0.73 1.96 48.98
C HIS A 114 0.70 1.42 49.14
N PRO A 115 1.36 1.04 48.03
CA PRO A 115 2.70 1.49 47.71
C PRO A 115 2.60 2.69 46.76
N VAL A 116 3.44 3.71 46.96
CA VAL A 116 3.66 4.77 45.97
C VAL A 116 4.29 4.12 44.73
N ALA A 117 3.44 3.62 43.85
CA ALA A 117 3.78 3.29 42.49
C ALA A 117 3.85 4.63 41.74
N VAL A 118 5.05 5.02 41.32
CA VAL A 118 5.24 6.07 40.31
C VAL A 118 4.66 5.52 39.01
N SER A 119 3.33 5.57 38.89
CA SER A 119 2.63 5.24 37.67
C SER A 119 2.70 6.46 36.79
N LEU A 120 3.33 6.30 35.63
CA LEU A 120 3.25 7.27 34.55
C LEU A 120 1.79 7.68 34.32
N PRO A 121 1.49 8.97 34.06
CA PRO A 121 0.16 9.37 33.63
C PRO A 121 -0.26 8.46 32.48
N LYS A 122 -1.40 7.77 32.64
CA LYS A 122 -1.97 6.97 31.54
C LYS A 122 -2.35 7.92 30.41
N LEU A 123 -1.43 8.13 29.48
CA LEU A 123 -1.69 8.78 28.21
C LEU A 123 -2.65 7.86 27.46
N SER A 124 -3.92 8.22 27.44
CA SER A 124 -4.90 7.57 26.59
C SER A 124 -4.57 7.94 25.15
N ASN A 125 -4.02 6.99 24.41
CA ASN A 125 -3.72 7.20 23.00
C ASN A 125 -5.01 7.62 22.27
N PRO A 126 -4.94 8.67 21.42
CA PRO A 126 -6.08 9.07 20.62
C PRO A 126 -6.49 7.90 19.72
N SER A 127 -7.78 7.57 19.71
CA SER A 127 -8.29 6.52 18.83
C SER A 127 -8.54 7.09 17.43
N PHE A 128 -8.03 6.40 16.41
CA PHE A 128 -8.29 6.74 15.01
C PHE A 128 -9.08 5.63 14.36
N SER A 129 -10.27 5.95 13.83
CA SER A 129 -11.14 4.95 13.22
C SER A 129 -10.79 4.64 11.75
N GLY A 130 -9.75 5.29 11.20
CA GLY A 130 -9.32 5.11 9.80
C GLY A 130 -10.09 5.98 8.80
N LYS A 131 -11.04 6.80 9.24
CA LYS A 131 -11.78 7.72 8.36
C LYS A 131 -10.91 8.91 7.96
N VAL A 132 -10.85 9.20 6.66
CA VAL A 132 -10.05 10.31 6.10
C VAL A 132 -10.38 11.66 6.77
N HIS A 133 -11.65 11.92 7.06
CA HIS A 133 -12.10 13.16 7.72
C HIS A 133 -11.63 13.29 9.18
N GLU A 134 -11.23 12.20 9.84
CA GLU A 134 -10.72 12.18 11.21
C GLU A 134 -9.19 12.30 11.26
N TRP A 135 -8.49 12.18 10.11
CA TRP A 135 -7.02 12.17 10.03
C TRP A 135 -6.39 13.47 10.51
N LEU A 136 -6.96 14.62 10.11
CA LEU A 136 -6.40 15.92 10.47
C LEU A 136 -6.44 16.14 11.99
N ALA A 137 -7.55 15.80 12.62
CA ALA A 137 -7.72 15.92 14.07
C ALA A 137 -6.86 14.91 14.85
N PHE A 138 -6.74 13.69 14.33
CA PHE A 138 -5.86 12.67 14.91
C PHE A 138 -4.38 13.08 14.83
N SER A 139 -3.95 13.58 13.67
CA SER A 139 -2.56 14.01 13.44
C SER A 139 -2.14 15.15 14.36
N ASP A 140 -3.02 16.14 14.57
CA ASP A 140 -2.77 17.27 15.46
C ASP A 140 -2.70 16.84 16.93
N MET A 141 -3.64 15.99 17.36
CA MET A 141 -3.67 15.46 18.73
C MET A 141 -2.47 14.54 19.04
N PHE A 142 -2.08 13.69 18.08
CA PHE A 142 -0.91 12.83 18.21
C PHE A 142 0.40 13.63 18.25
N THR A 143 0.56 14.63 17.38
CA THR A 143 1.74 15.51 17.38
C THR A 143 1.85 16.27 18.70
N THR A 144 0.73 16.78 19.21
CA THR A 144 0.72 17.49 20.50
C THR A 144 1.07 16.57 21.68
N MET A 145 0.57 15.33 21.69
CA MET A 145 0.82 14.37 22.78
C MET A 145 2.21 13.75 22.76
N VAL A 146 2.78 13.48 21.59
CA VAL A 146 4.03 12.71 21.44
C VAL A 146 5.23 13.63 21.17
N HIS A 147 5.08 14.67 20.34
CA HIS A 147 6.18 15.56 19.96
C HIS A 147 6.28 16.82 20.83
N ASN A 148 5.17 17.35 21.36
CA ASN A 148 5.13 18.59 22.12
C ASN A 148 4.84 18.40 23.61
N ASN A 149 5.04 17.20 24.16
CA ASN A 149 4.86 16.98 25.60
C ASN A 149 6.19 17.18 26.33
N PRO A 150 6.43 18.33 26.99
CA PRO A 150 7.68 18.61 27.68
C PRO A 150 7.97 17.66 28.85
N SER A 151 6.97 16.90 29.32
CA SER A 151 7.16 15.86 30.36
C SER A 151 7.84 14.58 29.84
N LEU A 152 7.97 14.40 28.52
CA LEU A 152 8.67 13.25 27.91
C LEU A 152 10.16 13.53 27.64
N ASN A 153 10.61 14.79 27.78
CA ASN A 153 11.99 15.21 27.56
C ASN A 153 12.86 15.21 28.83
N ASP A 154 12.34 14.73 29.97
CA ASP A 154 13.10 14.58 31.21
C ASP A 154 13.16 13.11 31.63
N VAL A 155 13.94 12.35 30.88
CA VAL A 155 14.44 11.03 31.31
C VAL A 155 15.96 11.05 31.12
N ASN A 156 16.61 11.76 32.04
CA ASN A 156 18.03 11.76 32.44
C ASN A 156 19.08 11.36 31.39
#